data_AF-A0A067TIN9-F1
#
_entry.id   AF-A0A067TIN9-F1
#
_cell.length_a   1.000
_cell.length_b   1.000
_cell.length_c   1.000
_cell.angle_alpha   90.00
_cell.angle_beta   90.00
_cell.angle_gamma   90.00
#
_symmetry.space_group_name_H-M   'P 1'
#
loop_
_entity.id
_entity.type
_entity.pdbx_description
1 polymer ?
#
loop_
_entity_poly.entity_id
_entity_poly.type
_entity_poly.pdbx_seq_one_letter_code
_entity_poly.pdbx_strand_id
1 'polypeptide(L)'
;MSLIFGRSNRASLYALCRAIWLFAVKAPHKLFRVESRLGLSVSYTTVYGALATMAKQKKEDLRKAIQDGKDVITVSDNIQTYSKQRDRRIGKENRMITGLAATVIMMEDYNPAAFNLTDIIERQMQQGRKALTKVLLDELNVPHLVNVAVIHFLQALFALVPRLVSAYKKDLNEFIKTHNTIKPIPPRLRTTIIPLSTNSADEMHVQGMKAGVLDFASTQMSITESTLGNKASIWSGDGKTFNMFHLLKKLTAHEESDFHSFRWLLPLLELWHTKWTDLSRIVRTHWGSTDDPGSLATAAQLSACPTPADMRKVDFYDGAHLVNLALDAHLLSCWESSRSYTYSAFTYKMVDQNIFQYQRLAWLPV
;
A
#
# COMPACT_ATOMS: atom_id res chain seq x y z
N MET A 1 11.96 38.52 -25.70
CA MET A 1 11.88 38.04 -24.30
C MET A 1 11.31 39.12 -23.35
N SER A 2 10.14 39.70 -23.64
CA SER A 2 9.53 40.76 -22.80
C SER A 2 8.35 40.26 -21.94
N LEU A 3 7.85 39.04 -22.21
CA LEU A 3 6.70 38.45 -21.52
C LEU A 3 7.02 37.90 -20.10
N ILE A 4 8.27 37.92 -19.65
CA ILE A 4 8.71 37.22 -18.42
C ILE A 4 8.59 38.11 -17.16
N PHE A 5 8.42 39.44 -17.31
CA PHE A 5 8.29 40.38 -16.19
C PHE A 5 6.95 41.12 -16.15
N GLY A 6 5.86 40.45 -16.58
CA GLY A 6 4.53 40.98 -16.32
C GLY A 6 4.25 41.01 -14.82
N ARG A 7 4.12 42.20 -14.22
CA ARG A 7 3.63 42.38 -12.84
C ARG A 7 2.11 42.11 -12.77
N SER A 8 1.71 40.89 -13.11
CA SER A 8 0.35 40.40 -12.91
C SER A 8 0.36 39.30 -11.87
N ASN A 9 -0.65 39.27 -11.01
CA ASN A 9 -0.90 38.18 -10.06
C ASN A 9 -1.06 36.81 -10.75
N ARG A 10 -1.30 36.78 -12.08
CA ARG A 10 -1.38 35.55 -12.88
C ARG A 10 -0.08 35.20 -13.59
N ALA A 11 0.81 36.16 -13.85
CA ALA A 11 2.04 35.94 -14.58
C ALA A 11 3.07 35.09 -13.79
N SER A 12 2.96 35.05 -12.46
CA SER A 12 3.87 34.29 -11.59
C SER A 12 3.43 32.84 -11.35
N LEU A 13 2.24 32.42 -11.81
CA LEU A 13 1.72 31.08 -11.50
C LEU A 13 2.61 29.98 -12.10
N TYR A 14 3.06 30.15 -13.35
CA TYR A 14 3.97 29.20 -13.99
C TYR A 14 5.29 29.08 -13.20
N ALA A 15 5.89 30.22 -12.84
CA ALA A 15 7.14 30.26 -12.08
C ALA A 15 6.99 29.59 -10.71
N LEU A 16 5.84 29.78 -10.03
CA LEU A 16 5.55 29.11 -8.77
C LEU A 16 5.36 27.60 -8.94
N CYS A 17 4.56 27.16 -9.91
CA CYS A 17 4.35 25.74 -10.20
C CYS A 17 5.68 25.03 -10.53
N ARG A 18 6.52 25.65 -11.36
CA ARG A 18 7.85 25.13 -11.67
C ARG A 18 8.72 25.07 -10.42
N ALA A 19 8.72 26.10 -9.59
CA ALA A 19 9.51 26.13 -8.36
C ALA A 19 9.07 25.05 -7.36
N ILE A 20 7.77 24.82 -7.22
CA ILE A 20 7.23 23.72 -6.39
C ILE A 20 7.67 22.36 -6.96
N TRP A 21 7.60 22.18 -8.28
CA TRP A 21 8.09 20.95 -8.91
C TRP A 21 9.59 20.75 -8.68
N LEU A 22 10.41 21.79 -8.88
CA LEU A 22 11.86 21.78 -8.60
C LEU A 22 12.14 21.42 -7.13
N PHE A 23 11.32 21.94 -6.22
CA PHE A 23 11.44 21.61 -4.80
C PHE A 23 11.12 20.14 -4.54
N ALA A 24 10.05 19.62 -5.14
CA ALA A 24 9.63 18.23 -5.01
C ALA A 24 10.70 17.24 -5.55
N VAL A 25 11.37 17.58 -6.67
CA VAL A 25 12.48 16.76 -7.21
C VAL A 25 13.83 17.02 -6.52
N LYS A 26 13.83 17.75 -5.40
CA LYS A 26 15.02 18.07 -4.59
C LYS A 26 16.12 18.78 -5.38
N ALA A 27 15.72 19.69 -6.29
CA ALA A 27 16.67 20.45 -7.08
C ALA A 27 17.61 21.29 -6.19
N PRO A 28 18.88 21.51 -6.59
CA PRO A 28 19.83 22.27 -5.79
C PRO A 28 19.37 23.71 -5.52
N HIS A 29 19.61 24.22 -4.31
CA HIS A 29 19.26 25.59 -3.92
C HIS A 29 19.84 26.67 -4.88
N LYS A 30 21.01 26.40 -5.48
CA LYS A 30 21.63 27.29 -6.47
C LYS A 30 20.74 27.50 -7.71
N LEU A 31 19.98 26.47 -8.11
CA LEU A 31 19.08 26.54 -9.27
C LEU A 31 17.99 27.59 -9.04
N PHE A 32 17.37 27.60 -7.85
CA PHE A 32 16.37 28.61 -7.48
C PHE A 32 16.95 30.03 -7.52
N ARG A 33 18.19 30.23 -7.07
CA ARG A 33 18.84 31.54 -7.07
C ARG A 33 19.07 32.09 -8.48
N VAL A 34 19.35 31.21 -9.45
CA VAL A 34 19.55 31.60 -10.86
C VAL A 34 18.22 31.76 -11.56
N GLU A 35 17.36 30.73 -11.53
CA GLU A 35 16.08 30.74 -12.25
C GLU A 35 15.12 31.82 -11.74
N SER A 36 15.18 32.19 -10.45
CA SER A 36 14.34 33.28 -9.93
C SER A 36 14.72 34.65 -10.48
N ARG A 37 15.99 34.86 -10.86
CA ARG A 37 16.46 36.11 -11.48
C ARG A 37 16.17 36.14 -12.98
N LEU A 38 16.13 34.96 -13.61
CA LEU A 38 15.71 34.80 -15.00
C LEU A 38 14.19 34.82 -15.17
N GLY A 39 13.42 34.86 -14.07
CA GLY A 39 11.95 34.82 -14.07
C GLY A 39 11.36 33.47 -14.47
N LEU A 40 12.17 32.40 -14.51
CA LEU A 40 11.71 31.05 -14.84
C LEU A 40 11.08 30.36 -13.62
N SER A 41 11.51 30.73 -12.42
CA SER A 41 11.09 30.16 -11.13
C SER A 41 10.88 31.26 -10.10
N VAL A 42 10.35 30.95 -8.93
CA VAL A 42 10.35 31.87 -7.78
C VAL A 42 11.51 31.57 -6.85
N SER A 43 11.79 32.49 -5.92
CA SER A 43 12.83 32.25 -4.91
C SER A 43 12.48 31.04 -4.03
N TYR A 44 13.50 30.37 -3.50
CA TYR A 44 13.32 29.23 -2.60
C TYR A 44 12.46 29.59 -1.37
N THR A 45 12.65 30.77 -0.80
CA THR A 45 11.84 31.30 0.31
C THR A 45 10.38 31.50 -0.07
N THR A 46 10.11 31.93 -1.31
CA THR A 46 8.73 32.04 -1.83
C THR A 46 8.07 30.66 -1.95
N VAL A 47 8.80 29.63 -2.38
CA VAL A 47 8.29 28.25 -2.42
C VAL A 47 7.90 27.78 -1.03
N TYR A 48 8.77 27.97 -0.03
CA TYR A 48 8.46 27.61 1.36
C TYR A 48 7.22 28.32 1.89
N GLY A 49 7.11 29.63 1.67
CA GLY A 49 5.93 30.39 2.09
C GLY A 49 4.64 29.90 1.41
N ALA A 50 4.70 29.56 0.13
CA ALA A 50 3.58 28.97 -0.60
C ALA A 50 3.18 27.60 -0.03
N LEU A 51 4.15 26.70 0.17
CA LEU A 51 3.90 25.37 0.74
C LEU A 51 3.35 25.44 2.17
N ALA A 52 3.87 26.32 3.01
CA ALA A 52 3.37 26.56 4.37
C ALA A 52 1.92 27.07 4.35
N THR A 53 1.60 27.99 3.42
CA THR A 53 0.24 28.51 3.25
C THR A 53 -0.72 27.41 2.78
N MET A 54 -0.31 26.60 1.80
CA MET A 54 -1.11 25.46 1.31
C MET A 54 -1.33 24.42 2.42
N ALA A 55 -0.31 24.12 3.21
CA ALA A 55 -0.40 23.20 4.34
C ALA A 55 -1.35 23.73 5.42
N LYS A 56 -1.28 25.03 5.74
CA LYS A 56 -2.20 25.68 6.69
C LYS A 56 -3.65 25.59 6.22
N GLN A 57 -3.92 25.92 4.95
CA GLN A 57 -5.27 25.82 4.39
C GLN A 57 -5.78 24.38 4.44
N LYS A 58 -4.96 23.39 4.05
CA LYS A 58 -5.36 21.98 4.09
C LYS A 58 -5.63 21.47 5.50
N LYS A 59 -4.88 21.94 6.49
CA LYS A 59 -5.13 21.65 7.90
C LYS A 59 -6.46 22.25 8.38
N GLU A 60 -6.79 23.47 7.95
CA GLU A 60 -8.09 24.09 8.27
C GLU A 60 -9.25 23.36 7.60
N ASP A 61 -9.12 22.98 6.32
CA ASP A 61 -10.10 22.17 5.59
C ASP A 61 -10.35 20.83 6.30
N LEU A 62 -9.28 20.16 6.75
CA LEU A 62 -9.36 18.89 7.48
C LEU A 62 -10.11 19.06 8.81
N ARG A 63 -9.74 20.07 9.61
CA ARG A 63 -10.41 20.35 10.89
C ARG A 63 -11.89 20.61 10.70
N LYS A 64 -12.24 21.40 9.69
CA LYS A 64 -13.64 21.67 9.34
C LYS A 64 -14.37 20.39 8.96
N ALA A 65 -13.76 19.54 8.11
CA ALA A 65 -14.38 18.28 7.72
C ALA A 65 -14.65 17.34 8.92
N ILE A 66 -13.71 17.25 9.86
CA ILE A 66 -13.88 16.46 11.09
C ILE A 66 -14.99 17.05 11.98
N GLN A 67 -15.02 18.38 12.14
CA GLN A 67 -16.07 19.08 12.88
C GLN A 67 -17.47 18.90 12.25
N ASP A 68 -17.53 18.84 10.91
CA ASP A 68 -18.74 18.53 10.15
C ASP A 68 -19.13 17.03 10.24
N GLY A 69 -18.40 16.25 11.05
CA GLY A 69 -18.72 14.87 11.38
C GLY A 69 -18.15 13.83 10.42
N LYS A 70 -17.20 14.18 9.55
CA LYS A 70 -16.52 13.20 8.69
C LYS A 70 -15.59 12.31 9.50
N ASP A 71 -15.70 11.00 9.32
CA ASP A 71 -14.78 10.04 9.92
C ASP A 71 -13.54 9.83 9.03
N VAL A 72 -12.46 9.44 9.68
CA VAL A 72 -11.11 9.42 9.10
C VAL A 72 -10.31 8.22 9.57
N ILE A 73 -9.42 7.76 8.70
CA ILE A 73 -8.38 6.78 9.00
C ILE A 73 -7.05 7.52 9.04
N THR A 74 -6.25 7.29 10.07
CA THR A 74 -4.92 7.89 10.20
C THR A 74 -3.87 6.81 10.00
N VAL A 75 -3.04 6.95 8.96
CA VAL A 75 -1.89 6.07 8.72
C VAL A 75 -0.65 6.77 9.23
N SER A 76 0.01 6.20 10.22
CA SER A 76 1.24 6.72 10.83
C SER A 76 2.41 5.83 10.48
N ASP A 77 3.58 6.45 10.26
CA ASP A 77 4.82 5.73 10.01
C ASP A 77 6.00 6.50 10.60
N ASN A 78 7.05 5.77 10.99
CA ASN A 78 8.27 6.38 11.46
C ASN A 78 8.96 7.10 10.31
N ILE A 79 9.56 8.25 10.62
CA ILE A 79 10.48 8.94 9.73
C ILE A 79 11.85 8.95 10.36
N GLN A 80 12.85 8.53 9.57
CA GLN A 80 14.24 8.50 9.99
C GLN A 80 15.08 9.17 8.92
N THR A 81 15.86 10.18 9.32
CA THR A 81 16.82 10.85 8.44
C THR A 81 18.18 10.88 9.09
N TYR A 82 19.17 10.29 8.41
CA TYR A 82 20.55 10.32 8.89
C TYR A 82 21.20 11.65 8.51
N SER A 83 21.43 12.50 9.51
CA SER A 83 22.14 13.76 9.35
C SER A 83 23.64 13.51 9.42
N LYS A 84 24.27 13.38 8.24
CA LYS A 84 25.72 13.18 8.12
C LYS A 84 26.46 14.51 8.26
N GLN A 85 27.32 14.61 9.26
CA GLN A 85 28.23 15.74 9.40
C GLN A 85 29.34 15.61 8.35
N ARG A 86 29.40 16.60 7.45
CA ARG A 86 30.43 16.66 6.39
C ARG A 86 31.72 17.31 6.88
N ASP A 87 31.61 18.19 7.88
CA ASP A 87 32.74 18.85 8.52
C ASP A 87 32.93 18.25 9.91
N ARG A 88 33.99 17.45 10.07
CA ARG A 88 34.31 16.77 11.33
C ARG A 88 34.96 17.78 12.26
N ARG A 89 34.20 18.27 13.24
CA ARG A 89 34.68 19.12 14.34
C ARG A 89 34.30 18.50 15.66
N ILE A 90 35.02 18.87 16.73
CA ILE A 90 34.68 18.48 18.10
C ILE A 90 33.22 18.85 18.37
N GLY A 91 32.42 17.88 18.84
CA GLY A 91 30.99 18.04 19.11
C GLY A 91 30.04 17.92 17.90
N LYS A 92 30.56 17.68 16.69
CA LYS A 92 29.73 17.42 15.49
C LYS A 92 29.73 15.94 15.14
N GLU A 93 28.73 15.24 15.61
CA GLU A 93 28.52 13.83 15.32
C GLU A 93 27.39 13.61 14.32
N ASN A 94 27.48 12.51 13.59
CA ASN A 94 26.35 12.06 12.80
C ASN A 94 25.22 11.69 13.75
N ARG A 95 24.00 12.11 13.41
CA ARG A 95 22.82 11.79 14.21
C ARG A 95 21.70 11.26 13.34
N MET A 96 21.02 10.24 13.85
CA MET A 96 19.75 9.82 13.31
C MET A 96 18.68 10.76 13.87
N ILE A 97 18.00 11.49 12.99
CA ILE A 97 16.85 12.29 13.35
C ILE A 97 15.64 11.38 13.17
N THR A 98 14.96 11.08 14.26
CA THR A 98 13.72 10.30 14.28
C THR A 98 12.52 11.22 14.46
N GLY A 99 11.38 10.76 13.99
CA GLY A 99 10.09 11.43 14.20
C GLY A 99 8.96 10.54 13.71
N LEU A 100 7.76 11.08 13.76
CA LEU A 100 6.55 10.41 13.30
C LEU A 100 5.91 11.25 12.20
N ALA A 101 5.52 10.59 11.11
CA ALA A 101 4.67 11.16 10.08
C ALA A 101 3.29 10.49 10.15
N ALA A 102 2.26 11.23 9.78
CA ALA A 102 0.93 10.68 9.63
C ALA A 102 0.23 11.25 8.40
N THR A 103 -0.68 10.46 7.86
CA THR A 103 -1.51 10.81 6.72
C THR A 103 -2.95 10.46 7.07
N VAL A 104 -3.84 11.44 6.91
CA VAL A 104 -5.27 11.26 7.10
C VAL A 104 -5.91 10.88 5.78
N ILE A 105 -6.74 9.85 5.82
CA ILE A 105 -7.55 9.37 4.72
C ILE A 105 -9.02 9.62 5.10
N MET A 106 -9.70 10.44 4.30
CA MET A 106 -11.13 10.70 4.50
C MET A 106 -11.93 9.45 4.12
N MET A 107 -12.82 9.02 5.02
CA MET A 107 -13.66 7.85 4.76
C MET A 107 -14.85 8.21 3.86
N GLU A 108 -15.14 7.31 2.92
CA GLU A 108 -16.26 7.39 1.97
C GLU A 108 -16.99 6.04 2.00
N ASP A 109 -18.31 6.05 1.74
CA ASP A 109 -19.15 4.84 1.61
C ASP A 109 -19.03 3.81 2.76
N TYR A 110 -18.95 4.30 4.01
CA TYR A 110 -18.89 3.46 5.20
C TYR A 110 -20.18 3.53 6.03
N ASN A 111 -20.41 2.52 6.86
CA ASN A 111 -21.48 2.55 7.85
C ASN A 111 -21.01 3.28 9.13
N PRO A 112 -21.57 4.46 9.49
CA PRO A 112 -21.14 5.19 10.68
C PRO A 112 -21.33 4.42 11.98
N ALA A 113 -22.32 3.52 12.04
CA ALA A 113 -22.56 2.68 13.21
C ALA A 113 -21.37 1.74 13.51
N ALA A 114 -20.55 1.40 12.51
CA ALA A 114 -19.35 0.59 12.71
C ALA A 114 -18.26 1.30 13.54
N PHE A 115 -18.38 2.62 13.72
CA PHE A 115 -17.43 3.45 14.46
C PHE A 115 -18.03 4.03 15.75
N ASN A 116 -19.18 3.50 16.19
CA ASN A 116 -19.77 3.86 17.48
C ASN A 116 -18.88 3.33 18.61
N LEU A 117 -18.34 4.24 19.43
CA LEU A 117 -17.38 3.87 20.47
C LEU A 117 -18.02 3.03 21.57
N THR A 118 -19.22 3.37 22.03
CA THR A 118 -19.96 2.61 23.05
C THR A 118 -20.20 1.17 22.62
N ASP A 119 -20.73 0.94 21.41
CA ASP A 119 -20.98 -0.41 20.86
C ASP A 119 -19.67 -1.21 20.77
N ILE A 120 -18.57 -0.57 20.34
CA ILE A 120 -17.25 -1.22 20.30
C ILE A 120 -16.79 -1.64 21.70
N ILE A 121 -16.94 -0.78 22.71
CA ILE A 121 -16.55 -1.07 24.10
C ILE A 121 -17.40 -2.21 24.66
N GLU A 122 -18.72 -2.16 24.49
CA GLU A 122 -19.64 -3.20 24.96
C GLU A 122 -19.30 -4.57 24.36
N ARG A 123 -19.06 -4.63 23.06
CA ARG A 123 -18.64 -5.88 22.38
C ARG A 123 -17.28 -6.37 22.85
N GLN A 124 -16.34 -5.47 23.15
CA GLN A 124 -15.04 -5.86 23.71
C GLN A 124 -15.21 -6.47 25.11
N MET A 125 -16.08 -5.91 25.94
CA MET A 125 -16.40 -6.45 27.27
C MET A 125 -17.03 -7.84 27.19
N GLN A 126 -17.87 -8.09 26.20
CA GLN A 126 -18.47 -9.42 25.95
C GLN A 126 -17.45 -10.47 25.48
N GLN A 127 -16.24 -10.05 25.07
CA GLN A 127 -15.17 -10.94 24.60
C GLN A 127 -15.58 -11.89 23.45
N GLY A 128 -16.59 -11.53 22.65
CA GLY A 128 -17.14 -12.38 21.58
C GLY A 128 -16.09 -12.88 20.58
N ARG A 129 -14.97 -12.16 20.42
CA ARG A 129 -13.83 -12.60 19.60
C ARG A 129 -13.25 -13.94 20.03
N LYS A 130 -13.28 -14.30 21.31
CA LYS A 130 -12.78 -15.59 21.79
C LYS A 130 -13.59 -16.78 21.26
N ALA A 131 -14.83 -16.54 20.82
CA ALA A 131 -15.70 -17.56 20.23
C ALA A 131 -15.59 -17.64 18.69
N LEU A 132 -14.82 -16.77 18.04
CA LEU A 132 -14.61 -16.78 16.58
C LEU A 132 -13.59 -17.86 16.18
N THR A 133 -14.03 -19.10 15.99
CA THR A 133 -13.19 -20.14 15.38
C THR A 133 -13.79 -20.72 14.09
N LYS A 134 -15.05 -21.17 14.10
CA LYS A 134 -15.69 -21.74 12.91
C LYS A 134 -16.37 -20.71 12.00
N VAL A 135 -16.95 -19.67 12.61
CA VAL A 135 -17.71 -18.62 11.91
C VAL A 135 -16.90 -17.99 10.77
N LEU A 136 -15.60 -17.76 10.97
CA LEU A 136 -14.75 -17.13 9.95
C LEU A 136 -14.50 -18.02 8.72
N LEU A 137 -14.45 -19.34 8.89
CA LEU A 137 -14.28 -20.28 7.78
C LEU A 137 -15.58 -20.42 6.99
N ASP A 138 -16.72 -20.44 7.69
CA ASP A 138 -18.05 -20.55 7.07
C ASP A 138 -18.42 -19.26 6.29
N GLU A 139 -17.87 -18.11 6.69
CA GLU A 139 -18.01 -16.83 5.97
C GLU A 139 -17.13 -16.73 4.71
N LEU A 140 -16.20 -17.67 4.48
CA LEU A 140 -15.40 -17.66 3.26
C LEU A 140 -16.30 -17.96 2.05
N ASN A 141 -16.38 -16.98 1.15
CA ASN A 141 -17.05 -17.16 -0.13
C ASN A 141 -16.18 -18.02 -1.07
N VAL A 142 -16.14 -19.33 -0.82
CA VAL A 142 -15.37 -20.30 -1.61
C VAL A 142 -15.71 -20.24 -3.11
N PRO A 143 -16.99 -20.15 -3.54
CA PRO A 143 -17.30 -19.99 -4.96
C PRO A 143 -16.64 -18.75 -5.59
N HIS A 144 -16.62 -17.62 -4.87
CA HIS A 144 -15.92 -16.43 -5.35
C HIS A 144 -14.40 -16.64 -5.42
N LEU A 145 -13.78 -17.28 -4.43
CA LEU A 145 -12.35 -17.59 -4.46
C LEU A 145 -11.98 -18.49 -5.66
N VAL A 146 -12.83 -19.47 -6.00
CA VAL A 146 -12.65 -20.29 -7.20
C VAL A 146 -12.73 -19.42 -8.46
N ASN A 147 -13.69 -18.50 -8.56
CA ASN A 147 -13.79 -17.58 -9.68
C ASN A 147 -12.56 -16.68 -9.81
N VAL A 148 -12.04 -16.15 -8.70
CA VAL A 148 -10.80 -15.36 -8.66
C VAL A 148 -9.62 -16.19 -9.19
N ALA A 149 -9.49 -17.45 -8.75
CA ALA A 149 -8.43 -18.34 -9.21
C ALA A 149 -8.53 -18.62 -10.73
N VAL A 150 -9.74 -18.89 -11.24
CA VAL A 150 -9.99 -19.05 -12.68
C VAL A 150 -9.60 -17.80 -13.45
N ILE A 151 -9.96 -16.61 -12.95
CA ILE A 151 -9.61 -15.33 -13.58
C ILE A 151 -8.10 -15.17 -13.66
N HIS A 152 -7.36 -15.41 -12.56
CA HIS A 152 -5.90 -15.31 -12.57
C HIS A 152 -5.28 -16.31 -13.55
N PHE A 153 -5.78 -17.55 -13.61
CA PHE A 153 -5.35 -18.56 -14.59
C PHE A 153 -5.54 -18.07 -16.03
N LEU A 154 -6.73 -17.55 -16.35
CA LEU A 154 -7.05 -17.04 -17.69
C LEU A 154 -6.24 -15.79 -18.04
N GLN A 155 -6.02 -14.89 -17.08
CA GLN A 155 -5.20 -13.69 -17.28
C GLN A 155 -3.75 -14.04 -17.60
N ALA A 156 -3.15 -14.99 -16.87
CA ALA A 156 -1.80 -15.49 -17.14
C ALA A 156 -1.70 -16.09 -18.56
N LEU A 157 -2.65 -16.96 -18.94
CA LEU A 157 -2.70 -17.53 -20.29
C LEU A 157 -2.85 -16.47 -21.38
N PHE A 158 -3.67 -15.45 -21.14
CA PHE A 158 -3.93 -14.39 -22.12
C PHE A 158 -2.71 -13.47 -22.27
N ALA A 159 -1.97 -13.22 -21.20
CA ALA A 159 -0.71 -12.47 -21.27
C ALA A 159 0.34 -13.20 -22.13
N LEU A 160 0.40 -14.53 -22.04
CA LEU A 160 1.42 -15.36 -22.70
C LEU A 160 1.02 -15.88 -24.09
N VAL A 161 -0.29 -15.98 -24.38
CA VAL A 161 -0.83 -16.51 -25.64
C VAL A 161 -1.72 -15.46 -26.33
N PRO A 162 -1.15 -14.51 -27.10
CA PRO A 162 -1.89 -13.40 -27.69
C PRO A 162 -3.09 -13.80 -28.57
N ARG A 163 -3.04 -14.98 -29.19
CA ARG A 163 -4.15 -15.51 -30.01
C ARG A 163 -5.44 -15.73 -29.20
N LEU A 164 -5.34 -16.09 -27.92
CA LEU A 164 -6.51 -16.24 -27.05
C LEU A 164 -7.13 -14.88 -26.71
N VAL A 165 -6.29 -13.84 -26.56
CA VAL A 165 -6.75 -12.47 -26.29
C VAL A 165 -7.66 -11.97 -27.39
N SER A 166 -7.27 -12.15 -28.66
CA SER A 166 -8.08 -11.69 -29.80
C SER A 166 -9.46 -12.34 -29.85
N ALA A 167 -9.59 -13.59 -29.38
CA ALA A 167 -10.84 -14.33 -29.41
C ALA A 167 -11.73 -14.06 -28.19
N TYR A 168 -11.15 -13.97 -26.99
CA TYR A 168 -11.91 -14.09 -25.73
C TYR A 168 -11.77 -12.90 -24.78
N LYS A 169 -11.05 -11.83 -25.14
CA LYS A 169 -10.87 -10.67 -24.25
C LYS A 169 -12.19 -10.03 -23.81
N LYS A 170 -13.18 -9.97 -24.70
CA LYS A 170 -14.50 -9.41 -24.38
C LYS A 170 -15.21 -10.25 -23.32
N ASP A 171 -15.24 -11.57 -23.52
CA ASP A 171 -15.90 -12.52 -22.63
C ASP A 171 -15.22 -12.56 -21.25
N LEU A 172 -13.88 -12.49 -21.21
CA LEU A 172 -13.14 -12.41 -19.95
C LEU A 172 -13.47 -11.12 -19.20
N ASN A 173 -13.52 -9.96 -19.87
CA ASN A 173 -13.87 -8.70 -19.22
C ASN A 173 -15.29 -8.72 -18.66
N GLU A 174 -16.23 -9.34 -19.39
CA GLU A 174 -17.61 -9.54 -18.92
C GLU A 174 -17.66 -10.48 -17.72
N PHE A 175 -16.91 -11.59 -17.76
CA PHE A 175 -16.79 -12.53 -16.64
C PHE A 175 -16.21 -11.86 -15.39
N ILE A 176 -15.14 -11.08 -15.52
CA ILE A 176 -14.54 -10.32 -14.42
C ILE A 176 -15.56 -9.34 -13.83
N LYS A 177 -16.26 -8.58 -14.68
CA LYS A 177 -17.24 -7.60 -14.24
C LYS A 177 -18.40 -8.25 -13.47
N THR A 178 -18.85 -9.41 -13.91
CA THR A 178 -20.03 -10.10 -13.36
C THR A 178 -19.72 -10.97 -12.14
N HIS A 179 -18.57 -11.65 -12.10
CA HIS A 179 -18.28 -12.68 -11.09
C HIS A 179 -17.20 -12.29 -10.07
N ASN A 180 -16.37 -11.28 -10.37
CA ASN A 180 -15.24 -10.90 -9.51
C ASN A 180 -15.52 -9.71 -8.58
N THR A 181 -16.67 -9.05 -8.73
CA THR A 181 -16.90 -7.74 -8.14
C THR A 181 -17.88 -7.83 -6.97
N ILE A 182 -17.39 -8.01 -5.73
CA ILE A 182 -18.25 -8.04 -4.52
C ILE A 182 -18.61 -6.61 -4.06
N LYS A 183 -17.61 -5.72 -3.99
CA LYS A 183 -17.77 -4.31 -3.58
C LYS A 183 -16.90 -3.44 -4.48
N PRO A 184 -17.37 -3.08 -5.69
CA PRO A 184 -16.58 -2.26 -6.59
C PRO A 184 -16.35 -0.89 -5.97
N ILE A 185 -15.10 -0.41 -6.04
CA ILE A 185 -14.82 1.00 -5.80
C ILE A 185 -15.42 1.79 -6.97
N PRO A 186 -16.30 2.79 -6.75
CA PRO A 186 -16.88 3.56 -7.83
C PRO A 186 -15.76 4.23 -8.65
N PRO A 187 -15.77 4.17 -10.01
CA PRO A 187 -14.66 4.67 -10.83
C PRO A 187 -14.36 6.16 -10.67
N ARG A 188 -15.34 6.94 -10.19
CA ARG A 188 -15.21 8.38 -9.94
C ARG A 188 -14.79 8.70 -8.50
N LEU A 189 -14.81 7.71 -7.62
CA LEU A 189 -14.42 7.88 -6.23
C LEU A 189 -12.91 8.10 -6.17
N ARG A 190 -12.50 9.21 -5.56
CA ARG A 190 -11.10 9.55 -5.36
C ARG A 190 -10.89 9.77 -3.88
N THR A 191 -10.16 8.84 -3.27
CA THR A 191 -9.79 8.93 -1.86
C THR A 191 -9.10 10.26 -1.60
N THR A 192 -9.65 11.05 -0.67
CA THR A 192 -9.04 12.29 -0.24
C THR A 192 -7.99 11.98 0.82
N ILE A 193 -6.74 12.30 0.50
CA ILE A 193 -5.57 12.03 1.34
C ILE A 193 -4.96 13.37 1.75
N ILE A 194 -4.76 13.56 3.06
CA ILE A 194 -4.24 14.79 3.64
C ILE A 194 -3.03 14.45 4.53
N PRO A 195 -1.80 14.78 4.11
CA PRO A 195 -0.63 14.57 4.95
C PRO A 195 -0.67 15.52 6.16
N LEU A 196 -0.37 14.99 7.34
CA LEU A 196 -0.18 15.77 8.56
C LEU A 196 1.26 16.28 8.64
N SER A 197 1.46 17.34 9.42
CA SER A 197 2.79 17.85 9.74
C SER A 197 3.52 16.84 10.61
N THR A 198 4.75 16.50 10.28
CA THR A 198 5.56 15.56 11.07
C THR A 198 5.86 16.12 12.46
N ASN A 199 5.98 15.26 13.47
CA ASN A 199 6.45 15.65 14.80
C ASN A 199 7.71 14.87 15.19
N SER A 200 8.43 15.38 16.18
CA SER A 200 9.67 14.78 16.69
C SER A 200 9.43 13.72 17.76
N ALA A 201 8.23 13.15 17.81
CA ALA A 201 7.90 12.14 18.78
C ALA A 201 8.68 10.85 18.50
N ASP A 202 9.23 10.26 19.54
CA ASP A 202 9.92 8.98 19.44
C ASP A 202 8.94 7.84 19.67
N GLU A 203 8.46 7.26 18.59
CA GLU A 203 7.57 6.09 18.59
C GLU A 203 8.16 4.87 19.32
N MET A 204 9.47 4.82 19.51
CA MET A 204 10.12 3.73 20.27
C MET A 204 9.67 3.68 21.74
N HIS A 205 9.16 4.79 22.26
CA HIS A 205 8.73 4.94 23.65
C HIS A 205 7.23 5.25 23.72
N VAL A 206 6.52 4.66 24.68
CA VAL A 206 5.07 4.87 24.82
C VAL A 206 4.71 6.33 25.06
N GLN A 207 5.53 7.07 25.82
CA GLN A 207 5.34 8.50 26.05
C GLN A 207 5.49 9.30 24.75
N GLY A 208 6.46 8.92 23.91
CA GLY A 208 6.63 9.52 22.58
C GLY A 208 5.42 9.20 21.70
N MET A 209 4.99 7.95 21.63
CA MET A 209 3.77 7.57 20.91
C MET A 209 2.54 8.36 21.39
N LYS A 210 2.33 8.48 22.70
CA LYS A 210 1.25 9.29 23.29
C LYS A 210 1.33 10.75 22.81
N ALA A 211 2.50 11.36 22.90
CA ALA A 211 2.71 12.74 22.47
C ALA A 211 2.47 12.92 20.96
N GLY A 212 2.94 11.98 20.13
CA GLY A 212 2.76 12.00 18.69
C GLY A 212 1.28 11.87 18.28
N VAL A 213 0.55 10.93 18.87
CA VAL A 213 -0.88 10.75 18.62
C VAL A 213 -1.68 11.97 19.07
N LEU A 214 -1.38 12.55 20.25
CA LEU A 214 -2.06 13.74 20.73
C LEU A 214 -1.76 15.00 19.90
N ASP A 215 -0.53 15.14 19.40
CA ASP A 215 -0.21 16.23 18.46
C ASP A 215 -1.05 16.09 17.19
N PHE A 216 -1.10 14.91 16.58
CA PHE A 216 -1.93 14.67 15.41
C PHE A 216 -3.43 14.89 15.70
N ALA A 217 -3.96 14.21 16.71
CA ALA A 217 -5.38 14.25 17.03
C ALA A 217 -5.84 15.64 17.52
N SER A 218 -5.23 16.18 18.58
CA SER A 218 -5.67 17.44 19.18
C SER A 218 -5.12 18.66 18.45
N THR A 219 -3.82 18.71 18.22
CA THR A 219 -3.19 19.92 17.65
C THR A 219 -3.42 20.03 16.15
N GLN A 220 -3.47 18.92 15.41
CA GLN A 220 -3.62 18.96 13.95
C GLN A 220 -5.05 18.78 13.48
N MET A 221 -5.76 17.78 14.00
CA MET A 221 -7.11 17.40 13.59
C MET A 221 -8.24 18.03 14.42
N SER A 222 -7.91 18.69 15.55
CA SER A 222 -8.89 19.27 16.49
C SER A 222 -9.83 18.24 17.14
N ILE A 223 -9.35 17.01 17.30
CA ILE A 223 -9.99 15.96 18.10
C ILE A 223 -9.51 16.09 19.54
N THR A 224 -10.42 16.52 20.41
CA THR A 224 -10.23 16.71 21.85
C THR A 224 -11.30 15.92 22.59
N GLU A 225 -11.21 15.82 23.91
CA GLU A 225 -12.23 15.18 24.74
C GLU A 225 -13.64 15.74 24.48
N SER A 226 -13.76 17.06 24.30
CA SER A 226 -15.03 17.72 24.00
C SER A 226 -15.56 17.50 22.58
N THR A 227 -14.70 17.20 21.60
CA THR A 227 -15.09 17.06 20.19
C THR A 227 -15.12 15.60 19.71
N LEU A 228 -14.52 14.67 20.46
CA LEU A 228 -14.48 13.25 20.13
C LEU A 228 -15.90 12.67 19.97
N GLY A 229 -16.80 13.01 20.90
CA GLY A 229 -18.13 12.42 20.97
C GLY A 229 -18.09 10.90 21.14
N ASN A 230 -19.10 10.20 20.61
CA ASN A 230 -19.18 8.73 20.67
C ASN A 230 -18.57 8.06 19.43
N LYS A 231 -17.37 8.49 19.02
CA LYS A 231 -16.73 8.04 17.77
C LYS A 231 -15.38 7.39 18.02
N ALA A 232 -15.14 6.30 17.30
CA ALA A 232 -13.85 5.65 17.20
C ALA A 232 -13.19 5.97 15.85
N SER A 233 -11.86 5.98 15.79
CA SER A 233 -11.09 6.24 14.57
C SER A 233 -10.02 5.17 14.39
N ILE A 234 -9.79 4.76 13.14
CA ILE A 234 -8.75 3.79 12.82
C ILE A 234 -7.40 4.49 12.75
N TRP A 235 -6.42 3.89 13.43
CA TRP A 235 -5.04 4.31 13.41
C TRP A 235 -4.18 3.14 12.98
N SER A 236 -3.51 3.28 11.85
CA SER A 236 -2.63 2.25 11.32
C SER A 236 -1.17 2.67 11.31
N GLY A 237 -0.30 1.67 11.23
CA GLY A 237 1.12 1.84 11.01
C GLY A 237 1.82 0.50 10.88
N ASP A 238 3.14 0.50 10.90
CA ASP A 238 3.91 -0.73 10.81
C ASP A 238 3.67 -1.65 12.02
N GLY A 239 4.29 -2.84 12.01
CA GLY A 239 4.11 -3.81 13.09
C GLY A 239 4.53 -3.28 14.47
N LYS A 240 5.47 -2.33 14.52
CA LYS A 240 5.90 -1.71 15.75
C LYS A 240 4.91 -0.63 16.20
N THR A 241 4.45 0.23 15.29
CA THR A 241 3.40 1.22 15.55
C THR A 241 2.16 0.56 16.12
N PHE A 242 1.71 -0.50 15.45
CA PHE A 242 0.55 -1.28 15.87
C PHE A 242 0.68 -1.80 17.31
N ASN A 243 1.85 -2.39 17.64
CA ASN A 243 2.13 -2.85 19.00
C ASN A 243 2.18 -1.70 20.02
N MET A 244 2.76 -0.55 19.63
CA MET A 244 2.82 0.63 20.49
C MET A 244 1.44 1.23 20.75
N PHE A 245 0.52 1.23 19.79
CA PHE A 245 -0.87 1.64 20.02
C PHE A 245 -1.57 0.73 21.02
N HIS A 246 -1.39 -0.58 20.90
CA HIS A 246 -1.94 -1.53 21.88
C HIS A 246 -1.35 -1.33 23.28
N LEU A 247 -0.04 -1.14 23.37
CA LEU A 247 0.64 -0.90 24.64
C LEU A 247 0.19 0.43 25.27
N LEU A 248 0.06 1.49 24.46
CA LEU A 248 -0.47 2.78 24.89
C LEU A 248 -1.86 2.62 25.53
N LYS A 249 -2.82 2.02 24.80
CA LYS A 249 -4.17 1.75 25.30
C LYS A 249 -4.15 0.94 26.60
N LYS A 250 -3.30 -0.08 26.69
CA LYS A 250 -3.17 -0.91 27.89
C LYS A 250 -2.68 -0.10 29.09
N LEU A 251 -1.67 0.75 28.91
CA LEU A 251 -1.11 1.54 30.00
C LEU A 251 -2.02 2.69 30.43
N THR A 252 -2.81 3.25 29.52
CA THR A 252 -3.77 4.33 29.81
C THR A 252 -5.18 3.83 30.12
N ALA A 253 -5.40 2.52 30.23
CA ALA A 253 -6.74 1.96 30.41
C ALA A 253 -7.46 2.41 31.69
N HIS A 254 -6.69 2.82 32.71
CA HIS A 254 -7.16 3.30 34.01
C HIS A 254 -7.65 4.76 33.99
N GLU A 255 -7.36 5.51 32.93
CA GLU A 255 -7.87 6.88 32.76
C GLU A 255 -9.39 6.83 32.60
N GLU A 256 -10.10 7.72 33.29
CA GLU A 256 -11.58 7.75 33.26
C GLU A 256 -12.09 8.14 31.87
N SER A 257 -11.52 9.21 31.31
CA SER A 257 -11.85 9.76 30.00
C SER A 257 -11.55 8.78 28.86
N ASP A 258 -12.51 8.61 27.95
CA ASP A 258 -12.31 7.84 26.72
C ASP A 258 -11.19 8.42 25.84
N PHE A 259 -11.06 9.75 25.85
CA PHE A 259 -10.03 10.46 25.09
C PHE A 259 -8.63 10.14 25.62
N HIS A 260 -8.42 10.30 26.93
CA HIS A 260 -7.11 10.07 27.57
C HIS A 260 -6.73 8.60 27.72
N SER A 261 -7.72 7.71 27.80
CA SER A 261 -7.52 6.26 27.77
C SER A 261 -7.26 5.69 26.38
N PHE A 262 -7.39 6.51 25.33
CA PHE A 262 -7.29 6.12 23.92
C PHE A 262 -8.28 5.00 23.53
N ARG A 263 -9.43 4.87 24.21
CA ARG A 263 -10.44 3.85 23.87
C ARG A 263 -10.96 4.01 22.44
N TRP A 264 -11.09 5.26 21.99
CA TRP A 264 -11.48 5.65 20.63
C TRP A 264 -10.50 5.26 19.52
N LEU A 265 -9.22 5.05 19.83
CA LEU A 265 -8.22 4.67 18.84
C LEU A 265 -8.34 3.18 18.52
N LEU A 266 -8.61 2.83 17.26
CA LEU A 266 -8.67 1.45 16.79
C LEU A 266 -7.37 1.11 16.05
N PRO A 267 -6.44 0.35 16.67
CA PRO A 267 -5.19 -0.02 16.02
C PRO A 267 -5.46 -0.94 14.82
N LEU A 268 -4.84 -0.66 13.68
CA LEU A 268 -4.87 -1.50 12.49
C LEU A 268 -3.44 -1.72 11.99
N LEU A 269 -3.07 -2.96 11.69
CA LEU A 269 -1.79 -3.21 11.02
C LEU A 269 -1.87 -2.66 9.59
N GLU A 270 -0.92 -1.84 9.19
CA GLU A 270 -0.93 -1.23 7.87
C GLU A 270 -0.82 -2.32 6.77
N LEU A 271 -1.67 -2.18 5.75
CA LEU A 271 -1.92 -3.24 4.76
C LEU A 271 -0.72 -3.49 3.88
N TRP A 272 0.04 -2.46 3.51
CA TRP A 272 1.25 -2.60 2.72
C TRP A 272 2.33 -3.39 3.49
N HIS A 273 2.56 -3.11 4.76
CA HIS A 273 3.49 -3.87 5.61
C HIS A 273 3.04 -5.33 5.80
N THR A 274 1.74 -5.55 5.95
CA THR A 274 1.17 -6.90 6.03
C THR A 274 1.45 -7.67 4.73
N LYS A 275 1.14 -7.07 3.57
CA LYS A 275 1.41 -7.64 2.25
C LYS A 275 2.89 -7.96 2.05
N TRP A 276 3.78 -7.07 2.47
CA TRP A 276 5.23 -7.28 2.34
C TRP A 276 5.73 -8.41 3.25
N THR A 277 5.20 -8.50 4.47
CA THR A 277 5.52 -9.59 5.39
C THR A 277 5.07 -10.93 4.82
N ASP A 278 3.87 -11.00 4.25
CA ASP A 278 3.36 -12.23 3.63
C ASP A 278 4.13 -12.61 2.37
N LEU A 279 4.51 -11.63 1.54
CA LEU A 279 5.40 -11.86 0.41
C LEU A 279 6.74 -12.47 0.88
N SER A 280 7.34 -11.90 1.92
CA SER A 280 8.60 -12.43 2.49
C SER A 280 8.43 -13.85 3.01
N ARG A 281 7.28 -14.18 3.62
CA ARG A 281 6.95 -15.54 4.06
C ARG A 281 6.82 -16.50 2.88
N ILE A 282 6.14 -16.10 1.80
CA ILE A 282 6.00 -16.91 0.58
C ILE A 282 7.39 -17.20 0.01
N VAL A 283 8.21 -16.17 -0.22
CA VAL A 283 9.55 -16.34 -0.79
C VAL A 283 10.40 -17.26 0.07
N ARG A 284 10.44 -17.04 1.39
CA ARG A 284 11.22 -17.87 2.30
C ARG A 284 10.76 -19.33 2.33
N THR A 285 9.45 -19.56 2.30
CA THR A 285 8.87 -20.91 2.42
C THR A 285 9.07 -21.71 1.13
N HIS A 286 8.99 -21.04 -0.02
CA HIS A 286 9.04 -21.67 -1.34
C HIS A 286 10.36 -21.45 -2.08
N TRP A 287 11.40 -20.92 -1.42
CA TRP A 287 12.70 -20.69 -2.07
C TRP A 287 13.29 -21.98 -2.64
N GLY A 288 13.39 -23.03 -1.80
CA GLY A 288 13.86 -24.35 -2.21
C GLY A 288 15.28 -24.37 -2.79
N SER A 289 15.55 -25.36 -3.64
CA SER A 289 16.81 -25.58 -4.36
C SER A 289 16.63 -25.44 -5.86
N THR A 290 17.71 -25.13 -6.58
CA THR A 290 17.72 -25.05 -8.05
C THR A 290 17.47 -26.40 -8.75
N ASP A 291 17.58 -27.51 -8.00
CA ASP A 291 17.29 -28.85 -8.51
C ASP A 291 15.79 -29.21 -8.47
N ASP A 292 14.97 -28.39 -7.79
CA ASP A 292 13.53 -28.58 -7.71
C ASP A 292 12.82 -27.64 -8.71
N PRO A 293 12.21 -28.16 -9.78
CA PRO A 293 11.53 -27.33 -10.79
C PRO A 293 10.40 -26.48 -10.25
N GLY A 294 9.81 -26.85 -9.10
CA GLY A 294 8.72 -26.11 -8.46
C GLY A 294 9.18 -24.99 -7.52
N SER A 295 10.49 -24.83 -7.32
CA SER A 295 11.04 -23.87 -6.36
C SER A 295 11.20 -22.47 -6.96
N LEU A 296 11.14 -21.45 -6.10
CA LEU A 296 11.43 -20.08 -6.51
C LEU A 296 12.90 -19.87 -6.86
N ALA A 297 13.82 -20.67 -6.30
CA ALA A 297 15.24 -20.63 -6.66
C ALA A 297 15.46 -21.03 -8.13
N THR A 298 14.78 -22.09 -8.58
CA THR A 298 14.83 -22.53 -9.98
C THR A 298 14.20 -21.48 -10.89
N ALA A 299 13.03 -20.96 -10.52
CA ALA A 299 12.39 -19.89 -11.27
C ALA A 299 13.32 -18.66 -11.41
N ALA A 300 13.95 -18.23 -10.32
CA ALA A 300 14.88 -17.10 -10.31
C ALA A 300 16.12 -17.35 -11.18
N GLN A 301 16.68 -18.56 -11.15
CA GLN A 301 17.81 -18.94 -11.99
C GLN A 301 17.45 -18.88 -13.47
N LEU A 302 16.31 -19.45 -13.86
CA LEU A 302 15.84 -19.49 -15.24
C LEU A 302 15.47 -18.11 -15.78
N SER A 303 14.91 -17.23 -14.93
CA SER A 303 14.52 -15.87 -15.29
C SER A 303 15.62 -14.82 -15.08
N ALA A 304 16.81 -15.23 -14.64
CA ALA A 304 17.90 -14.35 -14.23
C ALA A 304 17.48 -13.29 -13.18
N CYS A 305 16.51 -13.61 -12.31
CA CYS A 305 16.18 -12.77 -11.16
C CYS A 305 17.25 -12.92 -10.07
N PRO A 306 17.62 -11.84 -9.37
CA PRO A 306 18.60 -11.91 -8.30
C PRO A 306 18.08 -12.74 -7.13
N THR A 307 18.98 -13.49 -6.49
CA THR A 307 18.69 -14.10 -5.19
C THR A 307 18.56 -13.00 -4.14
N PRO A 308 17.45 -12.94 -3.37
CA PRO A 308 17.32 -11.99 -2.27
C PRO A 308 18.49 -12.10 -1.28
N ALA A 309 19.06 -10.95 -0.92
CA ALA A 309 20.13 -10.91 0.09
C ALA A 309 19.66 -11.34 1.48
N ASP A 310 18.37 -11.15 1.79
CA ASP A 310 17.72 -11.62 3.01
C ASP A 310 16.31 -12.16 2.71
N MET A 311 16.12 -13.47 2.91
CA MET A 311 14.82 -14.13 2.72
C MET A 311 13.78 -13.74 3.78
N ARG A 312 14.20 -13.15 4.90
CA ARG A 312 13.27 -12.69 5.95
C ARG A 312 12.66 -11.34 5.61
N LYS A 313 13.33 -10.55 4.76
CA LYS A 313 12.91 -9.22 4.33
C LYS A 313 13.38 -8.98 2.90
N VAL A 314 12.67 -9.61 1.97
CA VAL A 314 12.96 -9.48 0.54
C VAL A 314 12.69 -8.04 0.08
N ASP A 315 13.34 -7.59 -0.99
CA ASP A 315 12.86 -6.38 -1.66
C ASP A 315 11.43 -6.63 -2.17
N PHE A 316 10.52 -5.68 -1.92
CA PHE A 316 9.11 -5.88 -2.23
C PHE A 316 8.87 -6.05 -3.73
N TYR A 317 9.51 -5.24 -4.56
CA TYR A 317 9.25 -5.24 -6.00
C TYR A 317 9.89 -6.46 -6.66
N ASP A 318 11.15 -6.76 -6.32
CA ASP A 318 11.84 -7.93 -6.85
C ASP A 318 11.16 -9.23 -6.41
N GLY A 319 10.81 -9.33 -5.12
CA GLY A 319 10.11 -10.49 -4.58
C GLY A 319 8.72 -10.68 -5.20
N ALA A 320 7.93 -9.61 -5.33
CA ALA A 320 6.60 -9.70 -5.93
C ALA A 320 6.69 -10.06 -7.42
N HIS A 321 7.66 -9.49 -8.13
CA HIS A 321 7.90 -9.82 -9.54
C HIS A 321 8.24 -11.31 -9.70
N LEU A 322 9.20 -11.83 -8.91
CA LEU A 322 9.60 -13.23 -8.98
C LEU A 322 8.44 -14.18 -8.67
N VAL A 323 7.67 -13.92 -7.61
CA VAL A 323 6.53 -14.77 -7.23
C VAL A 323 5.46 -14.78 -8.32
N ASN A 324 5.13 -13.61 -8.90
CA ASN A 324 4.16 -13.54 -9.99
C ASN A 324 4.68 -14.23 -11.26
N LEU A 325 5.95 -14.06 -11.60
CA LEU A 325 6.56 -14.70 -12.77
C LEU A 325 6.58 -16.22 -12.63
N ALA A 326 6.96 -16.73 -11.45
CA ALA A 326 6.94 -18.15 -11.15
C ALA A 326 5.52 -18.71 -11.25
N LEU A 327 4.53 -18.00 -10.69
CA LEU A 327 3.12 -18.37 -10.80
C LEU A 327 2.69 -18.46 -12.27
N ASP A 328 2.94 -17.42 -13.08
CA ASP A 328 2.57 -17.40 -14.50
C ASP A 328 3.21 -18.57 -15.28
N ALA A 329 4.50 -18.86 -15.04
CA ALA A 329 5.21 -19.96 -15.65
C ALA A 329 4.63 -21.33 -15.27
N HIS A 330 4.30 -21.54 -13.99
CA HIS A 330 3.68 -22.78 -13.53
C HIS A 330 2.26 -22.97 -14.06
N LEU A 331 1.46 -21.91 -14.14
CA LEU A 331 0.12 -21.96 -14.73
C LEU A 331 0.19 -22.36 -16.22
N LEU A 332 1.14 -21.81 -16.97
CA LEU A 332 1.37 -22.18 -18.36
C LEU A 332 1.80 -23.66 -18.49
N SER A 333 2.76 -24.11 -17.68
CA SER A 333 3.21 -25.50 -17.67
C SER A 333 2.08 -26.48 -17.35
N CYS A 334 1.22 -26.15 -16.37
CA CYS A 334 0.02 -26.94 -16.06
C CYS A 334 -0.93 -27.03 -17.27
N TRP A 335 -1.14 -25.92 -17.98
CA TRP A 335 -1.99 -25.91 -19.17
C TRP A 335 -1.42 -26.76 -20.31
N GLU A 336 -0.12 -26.65 -20.60
CA GLU A 336 0.56 -27.46 -21.63
C GLU A 336 0.54 -28.96 -21.28
N SER A 337 0.78 -29.29 -20.02
CA SER A 337 0.73 -30.66 -19.52
C SER A 337 -0.67 -31.25 -19.67
N SER A 338 -1.71 -30.50 -19.28
CA SER A 338 -3.11 -30.93 -19.41
C SER A 338 -3.48 -31.26 -20.87
N ARG A 339 -2.98 -30.49 -21.84
CA ARG A 339 -3.18 -30.75 -23.27
C ARG A 339 -2.44 -32.00 -23.73
N SER A 340 -1.21 -32.19 -23.27
CA SER A 340 -0.42 -33.38 -23.61
C SER A 340 -1.09 -34.67 -23.14
N TYR A 341 -1.70 -34.67 -21.95
CA TYR A 341 -2.54 -35.77 -21.48
C TYR A 341 -3.81 -35.95 -22.32
N THR A 342 -4.46 -34.86 -22.71
CA THR A 342 -5.67 -34.91 -23.55
C THR A 342 -5.37 -35.43 -24.96
N TYR A 343 -4.22 -35.06 -25.56
CA TYR A 343 -3.76 -35.61 -26.83
C TYR A 343 -3.34 -37.09 -26.71
N SER A 344 -2.77 -37.52 -25.59
CA SER A 344 -2.47 -38.95 -25.34
C SER A 344 -3.76 -39.78 -25.17
N ALA A 345 -4.80 -39.23 -24.53
CA ALA A 345 -6.10 -39.87 -24.38
C ALA A 345 -6.90 -39.89 -25.70
N PHE A 346 -6.75 -38.86 -26.54
CA PHE A 346 -7.32 -38.84 -27.89
C PHE A 346 -6.57 -39.75 -28.88
N THR A 347 -5.24 -39.89 -28.75
CA THR A 347 -4.49 -40.86 -29.54
C THR A 347 -4.77 -42.30 -29.09
N TYR A 348 -4.94 -42.57 -27.79
CA TYR A 348 -5.35 -43.90 -27.33
C TYR A 348 -6.77 -44.29 -27.79
N LYS A 349 -7.70 -43.34 -27.93
CA LYS A 349 -9.04 -43.61 -28.50
C LYS A 349 -9.09 -43.66 -30.04
N MET A 350 -8.09 -43.15 -30.75
CA MET A 350 -7.97 -43.30 -32.21
C MET A 350 -7.10 -44.47 -32.64
N VAL A 351 -6.24 -45.02 -31.77
CA VAL A 351 -5.43 -46.21 -32.09
C VAL A 351 -6.25 -47.51 -32.05
N ASP A 352 -7.41 -47.53 -31.37
CA ASP A 352 -8.35 -48.68 -31.38
C ASP A 352 -9.32 -48.69 -32.58
N GLN A 353 -9.28 -47.69 -33.47
CA GLN A 353 -10.05 -47.70 -34.72
C GLN A 353 -9.22 -47.15 -35.90
N ASN A 354 -8.57 -48.09 -36.60
CA ASN A 354 -7.91 -47.97 -37.91
C ASN A 354 -6.39 -47.75 -37.94
N ILE A 355 -5.74 -48.87 -38.28
CA ILE A 355 -4.49 -49.03 -39.04
C ILE A 355 -4.30 -47.90 -40.06
N PHE A 356 -3.20 -47.13 -39.96
CA PHE A 356 -2.21 -46.94 -41.03
C PHE A 356 -1.03 -46.08 -40.55
N GLN A 357 0.17 -46.46 -41.01
CA GLN A 357 1.45 -45.78 -40.87
C GLN A 357 1.39 -44.32 -41.34
N TYR A 358 2.13 -43.39 -40.72
CA TYR A 358 3.12 -42.55 -41.44
C TYR A 358 4.04 -41.76 -40.48
N GLN A 359 5.33 -42.01 -40.72
CA GLN A 359 6.58 -41.26 -40.47
C GLN A 359 6.63 -40.03 -39.56
N ARG A 360 7.61 -40.12 -38.64
CA ARG A 360 8.36 -39.01 -38.02
C ARG A 360 8.99 -38.10 -39.09
N LEU A 361 8.76 -36.80 -38.98
CA LEU A 361 9.63 -35.72 -39.49
C LEU A 361 9.72 -34.68 -38.36
N ALA A 362 10.80 -34.67 -37.57
CA ALA A 362 12.02 -33.90 -37.83
C ALA A 362 11.75 -32.40 -37.94
N TRP A 363 11.81 -31.69 -36.81
CA TRP A 363 12.02 -30.25 -36.78
C TRP A 363 13.44 -29.97 -36.26
N LEU A 364 14.28 -29.49 -37.18
CA LEU A 364 15.51 -28.74 -36.91
C LEU A 364 15.31 -27.31 -37.44
N PRO A 365 16.15 -26.34 -37.02
CA PRO A 365 15.75 -24.96 -36.76
C PRO A 365 15.96 -24.03 -37.96
N VAL A 366 15.21 -22.93 -37.98
CA VAL A 366 15.65 -21.58 -38.38
C VAL A 366 14.97 -20.57 -37.48
#